data_AF-A0A6C0BVP3-F1
#
_entry.id   AF-A0A6C0BVP3-F1
#
_cell.length_a   1.000
_cell.length_b   1.000
_cell.length_c   1.000
_cell.angle_alpha   90.00
_cell.angle_beta   90.00
_cell.angle_gamma   90.00
#
_symmetry.space_group_name_H-M   'P 1'
#
loop_
_entity.id
_entity.type
_entity.pdbx_description
1 polymer ?
#
loop_
_entity_poly.entity_id
_entity_poly.type
_entity_poly.pdbx_seq_one_letter_code
_entity_poly.pdbx_strand_id
1 'polypeptide(L)'
;MSKIVVIKEKETVERKQMMEVEPTWFSDDLQLNYVKNLLLSLHFEAEPLIKHELSTKLAGYKQQDVKKERFDGEKFITFDELIELLVVSKMRCKYCMKQTFILYEKQREKVQWTLDRIDNDRGHNQDNVIVACLDCNLRRRRLDADKFMFTKQMNLVKIDD
;
A
#
# COMPACT_ATOMS: atom_id res chain seq x y z
N MET A 1 -25.58 25.43 -3.49
CA MET A 1 -25.62 24.76 -2.17
C MET A 1 -24.42 23.82 -2.06
N SER A 2 -23.39 24.27 -1.35
CA SER A 2 -22.15 23.52 -1.12
C SER A 2 -22.41 22.41 -0.12
N LYS A 3 -22.41 21.14 -0.54
CA LYS A 3 -22.49 20.00 0.39
C LYS A 3 -21.13 19.84 1.07
N ILE A 4 -21.00 20.36 2.29
CA ILE A 4 -19.85 20.07 3.16
C ILE A 4 -20.03 18.62 3.67
N VAL A 5 -19.23 17.70 3.14
CA VAL A 5 -19.16 16.34 3.67
C VAL A 5 -18.16 16.35 4.82
N VAL A 6 -18.67 16.41 6.05
CA VAL A 6 -17.86 16.23 7.26
C VAL A 6 -17.48 14.75 7.35
N ILE A 7 -16.27 14.40 6.92
CA ILE A 7 -15.69 13.07 7.15
C ILE A 7 -15.16 13.07 8.58
N LYS A 8 -15.94 12.52 9.53
CA LYS A 8 -15.40 12.24 10.88
C LYS A 8 -14.23 11.28 10.72
N GLU A 9 -13.03 11.69 11.14
CA GLU A 9 -11.92 10.75 11.27
C GLU A 9 -12.33 9.69 12.29
N LYS A 10 -12.31 8.42 11.90
CA LYS A 10 -12.52 7.31 12.84
C LYS A 10 -11.32 7.25 13.76
N GLU A 11 -11.54 7.13 15.06
CA GLU A 11 -10.48 6.91 16.05
C GLU A 11 -9.59 5.73 15.62
N THR A 12 -8.28 5.95 15.62
CA THR A 12 -7.28 4.93 15.31
C THR A 12 -7.06 4.06 16.53
N VAL A 13 -7.44 2.78 16.45
CA VAL A 13 -7.22 1.79 17.50
C VAL A 13 -5.85 1.14 17.29
N GLU A 14 -5.19 0.74 18.37
CA GLU A 14 -3.97 -0.07 18.30
C GLU A 14 -4.22 -1.37 17.53
N ARG A 15 -3.21 -1.77 16.77
CA ARG A 15 -3.23 -2.99 15.99
C ARG A 15 -2.68 -4.13 16.86
N LYS A 16 -3.52 -5.14 17.11
CA LYS A 16 -3.05 -6.39 17.72
C LYS A 16 -2.08 -7.06 16.76
N GLN A 17 -0.83 -7.25 17.19
CA GLN A 17 0.16 -8.04 16.46
C GLN A 17 -0.06 -9.53 16.77
N MET A 18 0.27 -10.40 15.82
CA MET A 18 0.12 -11.85 15.97
C MET A 18 1.17 -12.49 16.88
N MET A 19 2.28 -11.80 17.10
CA MET A 19 3.39 -12.24 17.93
C MET A 19 3.98 -11.04 18.66
N GLU A 20 4.83 -11.32 19.65
CA GLU A 20 5.69 -10.31 20.24
C GLU A 20 6.59 -9.74 19.15
N VAL A 21 6.60 -8.41 19.03
CA VAL A 21 7.30 -7.68 17.97
C VAL A 21 8.44 -6.91 18.59
N GLU A 22 9.64 -7.10 18.04
CA GLU A 22 10.78 -6.29 18.43
C GLU A 22 10.62 -4.86 17.89
N PRO A 23 10.86 -3.80 18.68
CA PRO A 23 10.74 -2.41 18.22
C PRO A 23 11.56 -2.09 16.97
N THR A 24 12.67 -2.80 16.77
CA THR A 24 13.56 -2.63 15.61
C THR A 24 12.89 -3.02 14.29
N TRP A 25 11.91 -3.94 14.31
CA TRP A 25 11.20 -4.43 13.13
C TRP A 25 10.37 -3.36 12.41
N PHE A 26 10.08 -2.25 13.10
CA PHE A 26 9.34 -1.13 12.54
C PHE A 26 10.20 -0.18 11.71
N SER A 27 11.53 -0.25 11.80
CA SER A 27 12.43 0.68 11.10
C SER A 27 12.35 0.56 9.57
N ASP A 28 12.35 1.71 8.90
CA ASP A 28 12.19 1.85 7.45
C ASP A 28 13.19 0.99 6.65
N ASP A 29 14.48 1.08 6.99
CA ASP A 29 15.56 0.37 6.29
C ASP A 29 15.43 -1.15 6.45
N LEU A 30 14.92 -1.60 7.60
CA LEU A 30 14.77 -3.01 7.89
C LEU A 30 13.58 -3.63 7.14
N GLN A 31 12.46 -2.91 7.02
CA GLN A 31 11.29 -3.41 6.28
C GLN A 31 11.56 -3.57 4.78
N LEU A 32 12.35 -2.66 4.17
CA LEU A 32 12.80 -2.84 2.78
C LEU A 32 13.70 -4.08 2.64
N ASN A 33 14.53 -4.37 3.64
CA ASN A 33 15.36 -5.58 3.61
C ASN A 33 14.52 -6.85 3.77
N TYR A 34 13.41 -6.83 4.51
CA TYR A 34 12.51 -7.99 4.58
C TYR A 34 11.97 -8.38 3.21
N VAL A 35 11.47 -7.42 2.40
CA VAL A 35 10.95 -7.75 1.06
C VAL A 35 12.05 -8.19 0.11
N LYS A 36 13.27 -7.64 0.22
CA LYS A 36 14.44 -8.12 -0.56
C LYS A 36 14.82 -9.55 -0.17
N ASN A 37 14.83 -9.86 1.11
CA ASN A 37 15.13 -11.21 1.59
C ASN A 37 14.06 -12.21 1.12
N LEU A 38 12.79 -11.83 1.14
CA LEU A 38 11.71 -12.64 0.55
C LEU A 38 11.94 -12.90 -0.94
N LEU A 39 12.29 -11.88 -1.73
CA LEU A 39 12.57 -12.02 -3.16
C LEU A 39 13.74 -12.99 -3.41
N LEU A 40 14.79 -12.91 -2.59
CA LEU A 40 15.98 -13.77 -2.68
C LEU A 40 15.80 -15.13 -1.99
N SER A 41 14.60 -15.43 -1.47
CA SER A 41 14.34 -16.64 -0.69
C SER A 41 15.28 -16.83 0.50
N LEU A 42 15.70 -15.73 1.14
CA LEU A 42 16.53 -15.72 2.34
C LEU A 42 15.66 -15.72 3.60
N HIS A 43 16.04 -16.55 4.57
CA HIS A 43 15.35 -16.64 5.84
C HIS A 43 15.73 -15.50 6.79
N PHE A 44 14.75 -15.02 7.55
CA PHE A 44 14.93 -14.01 8.59
C PHE A 44 13.86 -14.14 9.68
N GLU A 45 14.14 -13.59 10.86
CA GLU A 45 13.31 -13.78 12.06
C GLU A 45 11.86 -13.34 11.88
N ALA A 46 11.64 -12.16 11.30
CA ALA A 46 10.31 -11.61 11.05
C ALA A 46 9.57 -12.24 9.85
N GLU A 47 10.16 -13.23 9.15
CA GLU A 47 9.63 -13.77 7.89
C GLU A 47 8.17 -14.26 8.01
N PRO A 48 7.78 -15.06 9.04
CA PRO A 48 6.40 -15.54 9.16
C PRO A 48 5.39 -14.39 9.33
N LEU A 49 5.75 -13.36 10.10
CA LEU A 49 4.92 -12.19 10.31
C LEU A 49 4.75 -11.39 9.02
N ILE A 50 5.85 -11.08 8.33
CA ILE A 50 5.80 -10.32 7.07
C ILE A 50 4.98 -11.07 6.01
N LYS A 51 5.19 -12.39 5.85
CA LYS A 51 4.40 -13.20 4.91
C LYS A 51 2.92 -13.18 5.27
N HIS A 52 2.58 -13.27 6.55
CA HIS A 52 1.20 -13.18 7.00
C HIS A 52 0.57 -11.83 6.65
N GLU A 53 1.23 -10.72 6.98
CA GLU A 53 0.74 -9.36 6.72
C GLU A 53 0.46 -9.10 5.24
N LEU A 54 1.40 -9.53 4.40
CA LEU A 54 1.28 -9.41 2.94
C LEU A 54 0.14 -10.28 2.40
N SER A 55 0.09 -11.55 2.79
CA SER A 55 -0.92 -12.51 2.33
C SER A 55 -2.33 -12.12 2.75
N THR A 56 -2.50 -11.67 3.99
CA THR A 56 -3.80 -11.22 4.52
C THR A 56 -4.31 -10.01 3.75
N LYS A 57 -3.45 -9.03 3.44
CA LYS A 57 -3.85 -7.85 2.66
C LYS A 57 -4.17 -8.23 1.20
N LEU A 58 -3.37 -9.09 0.58
CA LEU A 58 -3.59 -9.60 -0.77
C LEU A 58 -4.94 -10.35 -0.89
N ALA A 59 -5.26 -11.21 0.07
CA ALA A 59 -6.56 -11.87 0.16
C ALA A 59 -7.71 -10.87 0.30
N GLY A 60 -7.51 -9.79 1.06
CA GLY A 60 -8.46 -8.68 1.17
C GLY A 60 -8.72 -7.96 -0.16
N TYR A 61 -7.70 -7.80 -1.02
CA TYR A 61 -7.89 -7.25 -2.37
C TYR A 61 -8.66 -8.20 -3.27
N LYS A 62 -8.35 -9.49 -3.23
CA LYS A 62 -9.09 -10.53 -3.96
C LYS A 62 -10.58 -10.52 -3.59
N GLN A 63 -10.90 -10.50 -2.30
CA GLN A 63 -12.29 -10.45 -1.84
C GLN A 63 -13.03 -9.19 -2.30
N GLN A 64 -12.34 -8.04 -2.31
CA GLN A 64 -12.92 -6.79 -2.82
C GLN A 64 -13.26 -6.88 -4.31
N ASP A 65 -12.39 -7.49 -5.11
CA ASP A 65 -12.61 -7.62 -6.54
C ASP A 65 -13.71 -8.63 -6.85
N VAL A 66 -13.74 -9.76 -6.14
CA VAL A 66 -14.83 -10.75 -6.26
C VAL A 66 -16.17 -10.09 -5.93
N LYS A 67 -16.25 -9.38 -4.80
CA LYS A 67 -17.50 -8.70 -4.36
C LYS A 67 -18.00 -7.67 -5.35
N LYS A 68 -17.10 -7.09 -6.15
CA LYS A 68 -17.44 -6.05 -7.12
C LYS A 68 -17.28 -6.49 -8.57
N GLU A 69 -17.23 -7.80 -8.81
CA GLU A 69 -17.21 -8.42 -10.14
C GLU A 69 -16.04 -7.96 -11.03
N ARG A 70 -14.85 -7.76 -10.42
CA ARG A 70 -13.61 -7.39 -11.11
C ARG A 70 -12.50 -8.44 -11.02
N PHE A 71 -12.75 -9.56 -10.35
CA PHE A 71 -11.73 -10.58 -10.15
C PHE A 71 -11.51 -11.40 -11.41
N ASP A 72 -10.26 -11.47 -11.86
CA ASP A 72 -9.80 -12.32 -12.95
C ASP A 72 -8.66 -13.20 -12.41
N GLY A 73 -8.91 -14.51 -12.28
CA GLY A 73 -7.97 -15.43 -11.65
C GLY A 73 -6.66 -15.64 -12.40
N GLU A 74 -6.66 -15.41 -13.72
CA GLU A 74 -5.47 -15.54 -14.56
C GLU A 74 -4.60 -14.28 -14.51
N LYS A 75 -5.19 -13.14 -14.15
CA LYS A 75 -4.50 -11.83 -14.14
C LYS A 75 -4.24 -11.26 -12.76
N PHE A 76 -4.93 -11.75 -11.74
CA PHE A 76 -4.82 -11.26 -10.37
C PHE A 76 -3.36 -11.39 -9.89
N ILE A 77 -2.82 -10.32 -9.32
CA ILE A 77 -1.43 -10.28 -8.88
C ILE A 77 -1.14 -11.41 -7.88
N THR A 78 -0.10 -12.18 -8.18
CA THR A 78 0.39 -13.28 -7.34
C THR A 78 1.19 -12.74 -6.14
N PHE A 79 1.50 -13.63 -5.19
CA PHE A 79 2.33 -13.25 -4.05
C PHE A 79 3.75 -12.85 -4.49
N ASP A 80 4.35 -13.58 -5.43
CA ASP A 80 5.71 -13.31 -5.90
C ASP A 80 5.78 -11.97 -6.66
N GLU A 81 4.81 -11.70 -7.54
CA GLU A 81 4.70 -10.40 -8.23
C GLU A 81 4.46 -9.24 -7.26
N LEU A 82 3.73 -9.47 -6.15
CA LEU A 82 3.59 -8.48 -5.09
C LEU A 82 4.95 -8.18 -4.44
N ILE A 83 5.76 -9.21 -4.13
CA ILE A 83 7.11 -9.02 -3.57
C ILE A 83 7.99 -8.23 -4.54
N GLU A 84 8.01 -8.61 -5.82
CA GLU A 84 8.74 -7.90 -6.87
C GLU A 84 8.32 -6.42 -6.95
N LEU A 85 7.02 -6.16 -6.94
CA LEU A 85 6.47 -4.81 -6.99
C LEU A 85 6.88 -3.96 -5.76
N LEU A 86 6.87 -4.56 -4.57
CA LEU A 86 7.33 -3.89 -3.34
C LEU A 86 8.83 -3.58 -3.39
N VAL A 87 9.66 -4.47 -3.95
CA VAL A 87 11.11 -4.26 -4.11
C VAL A 87 11.39 -3.18 -5.15
N VAL A 88 10.79 -3.27 -6.35
CA VAL A 88 11.00 -2.32 -7.45
C VAL A 88 10.53 -0.92 -7.08
N SER A 89 9.41 -0.81 -6.36
CA SER A 89 8.93 0.48 -5.82
C SER A 89 9.77 1.01 -4.65
N LYS A 90 10.73 0.22 -4.14
CA LYS A 90 11.49 0.50 -2.90
C LYS A 90 10.57 0.76 -1.71
N MET A 91 9.40 0.12 -1.71
CA MET A 91 8.31 0.36 -0.77
C MET A 91 7.91 1.84 -0.67
N ARG A 92 8.03 2.62 -1.74
CA ARG A 92 7.58 4.01 -1.79
C ARG A 92 6.22 4.14 -2.46
N CYS A 93 5.39 5.03 -1.94
CA CYS A 93 4.13 5.37 -2.56
C CYS A 93 4.38 6.04 -3.92
N LYS A 94 3.79 5.50 -4.98
CA LYS A 94 3.91 6.04 -6.35
C LYS A 94 3.42 7.50 -6.47
N TYR A 95 2.49 7.92 -5.62
CA TYR A 95 1.91 9.27 -5.69
C TYR A 95 2.73 10.32 -4.94
N CYS A 96 2.97 10.13 -3.64
CA CYS A 96 3.63 11.14 -2.80
C CYS A 96 5.13 10.87 -2.58
N MET A 97 5.66 9.77 -3.13
CA MET A 97 7.06 9.34 -3.02
C MET A 97 7.56 9.06 -1.59
N LYS A 98 6.67 9.11 -0.59
CA LYS A 98 6.98 8.78 0.81
C LYS A 98 7.10 7.27 1.00
N GLN A 99 7.89 6.89 2.02
CA GLN A 99 8.03 5.51 2.46
C GLN A 99 6.69 4.93 2.89
N THR A 100 6.50 3.63 2.62
CA THR A 100 5.38 2.85 3.12
C THR A 100 5.86 1.68 3.96
N PHE A 101 4.97 1.17 4.82
CA PHE A 101 5.32 0.20 5.85
C PHE A 101 4.37 -1.00 5.84
N ILE A 102 4.93 -2.21 5.97
CA ILE A 102 4.24 -3.49 6.19
C ILE A 102 3.83 -3.63 7.64
N LEU A 103 4.76 -3.39 8.56
CA LEU A 103 4.51 -3.36 9.99
C LEU A 103 4.23 -1.93 10.43
N TYR A 104 3.13 -1.76 11.15
CA TYR A 104 2.64 -0.48 11.65
C TYR A 104 1.80 -0.72 12.93
N GLU A 105 1.79 0.26 13.82
CA GLU A 105 1.23 0.12 15.17
C GLU A 105 -0.27 0.38 15.21
N LYS A 106 -0.77 1.27 14.34
CA LYS A 106 -2.16 1.73 14.39
C LYS A 106 -2.97 1.18 13.23
N GLN A 107 -4.21 0.80 13.52
CA GLN A 107 -5.16 0.50 12.45
C GLN A 107 -5.35 1.73 11.56
N ARG A 108 -5.42 1.50 10.25
CA ARG A 108 -5.57 2.56 9.23
C ARG A 108 -4.48 3.63 9.25
N GLU A 109 -3.29 3.27 9.71
CA GLU A 109 -2.12 4.14 9.64
C GLU A 109 -1.87 4.59 8.20
N LYS A 110 -1.69 5.90 8.02
CA LYS A 110 -1.69 6.58 6.71
C LYS A 110 -0.52 6.19 5.82
N VAL A 111 0.59 5.80 6.43
CA VAL A 111 1.82 5.39 5.76
C VAL A 111 1.88 3.89 5.46
N GLN A 112 0.88 3.10 5.88
CA GLN A 112 0.90 1.68 5.53
C GLN A 112 0.87 1.46 4.00
N TRP A 113 1.54 0.41 3.54
CA TRP A 113 1.47 0.01 2.14
C TRP A 113 0.06 -0.44 1.75
N THR A 114 -0.31 -0.17 0.50
CA THR A 114 -1.52 -0.66 -0.15
C THR A 114 -1.23 -0.88 -1.63
N LEU A 115 -2.05 -1.71 -2.29
CA LEU A 115 -2.20 -1.69 -3.74
C LEU A 115 -3.35 -0.74 -4.11
N ASP A 116 -3.07 0.19 -5.01
CA ASP A 116 -4.08 1.01 -5.68
C ASP A 116 -4.19 0.57 -7.13
N ARG A 117 -5.41 0.55 -7.66
CA ARG A 117 -5.67 0.14 -9.05
C ARG A 117 -5.34 1.29 -9.98
N ILE A 118 -4.67 1.08 -11.11
CA ILE A 118 -4.47 2.17 -12.07
C ILE A 118 -5.83 2.54 -12.69
N ASP A 119 -6.48 1.55 -13.30
CA ASP A 119 -7.85 1.60 -13.76
C ASP A 119 -8.80 1.04 -12.69
N ASN A 120 -9.78 1.85 -12.28
CA ASN A 120 -10.76 1.48 -11.25
C ASN A 120 -11.83 0.49 -11.73
N ASP A 121 -11.96 0.28 -13.03
CA ASP A 121 -12.93 -0.66 -13.61
C ASP A 121 -12.34 -2.06 -13.77
N ARG A 122 -11.02 -2.22 -13.62
CA ARG A 122 -10.30 -3.49 -13.63
C ARG A 122 -9.96 -3.96 -12.20
N GLY A 123 -9.66 -5.25 -12.02
CA GLY A 123 -9.26 -5.82 -10.72
C GLY A 123 -7.82 -5.45 -10.32
N HIS A 124 -7.35 -5.96 -9.18
CA HIS A 124 -5.95 -5.90 -8.77
C HIS A 124 -5.11 -6.90 -9.58
N ASN A 125 -5.02 -6.65 -10.87
CA ASN A 125 -4.23 -7.44 -11.80
C ASN A 125 -2.77 -6.98 -11.78
N GLN A 126 -1.84 -7.87 -12.14
CA GLN A 126 -0.40 -7.58 -12.17
C GLN A 126 -0.09 -6.25 -12.90
N ASP A 127 -0.73 -6.01 -14.04
CA ASP A 127 -0.53 -4.84 -14.90
C ASP A 127 -1.39 -3.61 -14.51
N ASN A 128 -2.24 -3.75 -13.50
CA ASN A 128 -3.22 -2.74 -13.09
C ASN A 128 -3.04 -2.26 -11.65
N VAL A 129 -1.90 -2.51 -11.01
CA VAL A 129 -1.67 -2.09 -9.63
C VAL A 129 -0.37 -1.32 -9.43
N ILE A 130 -0.40 -0.43 -8.46
CA ILE A 130 0.78 0.31 -7.98
C ILE A 130 0.81 0.33 -6.46
N VAL A 131 2.02 0.40 -5.89
CA VAL A 131 2.21 0.61 -4.45
C VAL A 131 1.85 2.05 -4.09
N ALA A 132 0.93 2.20 -3.15
CA ALA A 132 0.51 3.49 -2.61
C ALA A 132 0.42 3.45 -1.09
N CYS A 133 0.67 4.58 -0.42
CA CYS A 133 0.30 4.71 0.98
C CYS A 133 -1.22 4.80 1.10
N LEU A 134 -1.76 4.36 2.24
CA LEU A 134 -3.21 4.41 2.48
C LEU A 134 -3.79 5.82 2.35
N ASP A 135 -3.07 6.87 2.77
CA ASP A 135 -3.55 8.24 2.61
C ASP A 135 -3.79 8.62 1.15
N CYS A 136 -2.84 8.32 0.27
CA CYS A 136 -2.96 8.63 -1.15
C CYS A 136 -4.05 7.79 -1.80
N ASN A 137 -4.11 6.48 -1.53
CA ASN A 137 -5.14 5.59 -2.08
C ASN A 137 -6.57 6.09 -1.71
N LEU A 138 -6.78 6.45 -0.43
CA LEU A 138 -8.06 6.99 0.04
C LEU A 138 -8.42 8.37 -0.53
N ARG A 139 -7.43 9.19 -0.90
CA ARG A 139 -7.64 10.51 -1.52
C ARG A 139 -7.84 10.43 -3.03
N ARG A 140 -7.09 9.55 -3.69
CA ARG A 140 -7.20 9.29 -5.13
C ARG A 140 -8.60 8.82 -5.48
N ARG A 141 -9.17 7.87 -4.73
CA ARG A 141 -10.54 7.37 -4.93
C ARG A 141 -10.80 6.96 -6.38
N ARG A 142 -11.60 7.75 -7.11
CA ARG A 142 -11.98 7.57 -8.52
C ARG A 142 -11.30 8.57 -9.45
N LEU A 143 -10.41 9.40 -8.93
CA LEU A 143 -9.60 10.29 -9.76
C LEU A 143 -8.69 9.43 -10.65
N ASP A 144 -8.43 9.96 -11.83
CA ASP A 144 -7.43 9.39 -12.72
C ASP A 144 -6.06 9.31 -12.01
N ALA A 145 -5.39 8.16 -12.13
CA ALA A 145 -4.17 7.88 -11.39
C ALA A 145 -3.03 8.85 -11.78
N ASP A 146 -2.91 9.16 -13.07
CA ASP A 146 -1.86 10.02 -13.60
C ASP A 146 -2.09 11.48 -13.24
N LYS A 147 -3.33 11.98 -13.37
CA LYS A 147 -3.69 13.33 -12.91
C LYS A 147 -3.45 13.48 -11.40
N PHE A 148 -3.83 12.47 -10.61
CA PHE A 148 -3.61 12.52 -9.17
C PHE A 148 -2.10 12.52 -8.84
N MET A 149 -1.32 11.65 -9.49
CA MET A 149 0.14 11.61 -9.37
C MET A 149 0.76 12.96 -9.70
N PHE A 150 0.39 13.56 -10.83
CA PHE A 150 0.89 14.86 -11.27
C PHE A 150 0.67 15.94 -10.21
N THR A 151 -0.54 16.02 -9.64
CA THR A 151 -0.82 17.00 -8.58
C THR A 151 -0.04 16.73 -7.28
N LYS A 152 0.26 15.47 -6.96
CA LYS A 152 0.98 15.09 -5.75
C LYS A 152 2.48 15.35 -5.81
N GLN A 153 3.06 15.35 -7.02
CA GLN A 153 4.49 15.54 -7.24
C GLN A 153 4.85 16.94 -7.75
N MET A 154 3.86 17.83 -7.84
CA MET A 154 4.07 19.22 -8.25
C MET A 154 4.81 19.99 -7.16
N ASN A 155 5.93 20.61 -7.54
CA ASN A 155 6.68 21.54 -6.69
C ASN A 155 6.40 22.97 -7.15
N LEU A 156 5.67 23.74 -6.34
CA LEU A 156 5.43 25.16 -6.59
C LEU A 156 6.51 25.98 -5.88
N VAL A 157 7.35 26.67 -6.65
CA VAL A 157 8.34 27.62 -6.14
C VAL A 157 7.79 29.02 -6.36
N LYS A 158 7.57 29.76 -5.28
CA LYS A 158 7.28 31.19 -5.35
C LYS A 158 8.60 31.92 -5.55
N ILE A 159 8.71 32.69 -6.63
CA ILE A 159 9.81 33.62 -6.85
C ILE A 159 9.32 34.97 -6.34
N ASP A 160 10.04 35.56 -5.39
CA ASP A 160 9.80 36.92 -4.94
C ASP A 160 10.63 37.86 -5.83
N ASP A 161 9.99 38.90 -6.38
CA ASP A 161 10.63 39.97 -7.16
C ASP A 161 11.42 40.93 -6.25
#